data_AF-A0AAW0CZH1-F1
#
_entry.id   AF-A0AAW0CZH1-F1
#
_cell.length_a   1.000
_cell.length_b   1.000
_cell.length_c   1.000
_cell.angle_alpha   90.00
_cell.angle_beta   90.00
_cell.angle_gamma   90.00
#
_symmetry.space_group_name_H-M   'P 1'
#
loop_
_entity.id
_entity.type
_entity.pdbx_description
1 polymer ?
#
loop_
_entity_poly.entity_id
_entity_poly.type
_entity_poly.pdbx_seq_one_letter_code
_entity_poly.pdbx_strand_id
1 'polypeptide(L)'
;MPESLAAFQRKLITNEEDSDIMIAYRRILADTYRIWDDIPANSMVNSIMEFLTGCALEGNDSIKSMKVHRTATTWPDFLRAKTGISPTYAFMVFPQYLAGETQNYISNRAFVTGRSQVQTLQDVADRVVDAHNRICQTLEGSELMTWKVFVGGYL
;
A
#
# COMPACT_ATOMS: atom_id res chain seq x y z
N MET A 1 -19.84 -3.96 -13.38
CA MET A 1 -18.46 -4.47 -13.20
C MET A 1 -18.20 -5.60 -14.18
N PRO A 2 -17.04 -5.71 -14.85
CA PRO A 2 -16.72 -6.95 -15.54
C PRO A 2 -16.58 -8.09 -14.52
N GLU A 3 -17.37 -9.16 -14.68
CA GLU A 3 -17.35 -10.38 -13.81
C GLU A 3 -15.94 -10.95 -13.62
N SER A 4 -15.03 -10.64 -14.55
CA SER A 4 -13.64 -11.08 -14.55
C SER A 4 -12.87 -10.67 -13.30
N LEU A 5 -13.10 -9.48 -12.73
CA LEU A 5 -12.33 -9.01 -11.57
C LEU A 5 -12.80 -9.66 -10.26
N ALA A 6 -14.11 -9.81 -10.07
CA ALA A 6 -14.68 -10.47 -8.89
C ALA A 6 -14.31 -11.95 -8.80
N ALA A 7 -14.19 -12.63 -9.95
CA ALA A 7 -13.78 -14.04 -10.01
C ALA A 7 -12.25 -14.22 -10.00
N PHE A 8 -11.45 -13.15 -10.14
CA PHE A 8 -10.01 -13.23 -10.41
C PHE A 8 -9.26 -14.01 -9.35
N GLN A 9 -9.42 -13.66 -8.06
CA GLN A 9 -8.71 -14.32 -6.97
C GLN A 9 -9.07 -15.80 -6.86
N ARG A 10 -10.36 -16.15 -7.02
CA ARG A 10 -10.80 -17.55 -7.02
C ARG A 10 -10.11 -18.32 -8.14
N LYS A 11 -10.22 -17.83 -9.37
CA LYS A 11 -9.62 -18.45 -10.57
C LYS A 11 -8.10 -18.58 -10.45
N LEU A 12 -7.44 -17.57 -9.87
CA LEU A 12 -6.00 -17.58 -9.63
C LEU A 12 -5.58 -18.74 -8.70
N ILE A 13 -6.33 -18.96 -7.61
CA ILE A 13 -6.04 -19.96 -6.58
C ILE A 13 -6.46 -21.37 -7.03
N THR A 14 -7.59 -21.50 -7.72
CA THR A 14 -8.11 -22.81 -8.17
C THR A 14 -7.49 -23.29 -9.48
N ASN A 15 -6.67 -22.46 -10.13
CA ASN A 15 -6.09 -22.73 -11.45
C ASN A 15 -7.17 -23.04 -12.52
N GLU A 16 -8.34 -22.42 -12.41
CA GLU A 16 -9.45 -22.61 -13.35
C GLU A 16 -9.15 -22.05 -14.74
N GLU A 17 -8.28 -21.04 -14.86
CA GLU A 17 -7.93 -20.37 -16.12
C GLU A 17 -6.64 -19.56 -15.98
N ASP A 18 -5.82 -19.51 -17.04
CA ASP A 18 -4.58 -18.76 -17.10
C ASP A 18 -4.64 -17.71 -18.22
N SER A 19 -5.15 -16.53 -17.87
CA SER A 19 -4.98 -15.34 -18.72
C SER A 19 -3.57 -14.77 -18.55
N ASP A 20 -3.07 -14.04 -19.57
CA ASP A 20 -1.75 -13.39 -19.50
C ASP A 20 -1.59 -12.52 -18.25
N ILE A 21 -2.66 -11.83 -17.85
CA ILE A 21 -2.67 -11.00 -16.64
C ILE A 21 -2.59 -11.84 -15.37
N MET A 22 -3.24 -13.02 -15.31
CA MET A 22 -3.13 -13.93 -14.17
C MET A 22 -1.74 -14.50 -14.05
N ILE A 23 -1.12 -14.90 -15.17
CA ILE A 23 0.26 -15.38 -15.20
C ILE A 23 1.21 -14.28 -14.70
N ALA A 24 1.09 -13.06 -15.23
CA ALA A 24 1.90 -11.93 -14.79
C ALA A 24 1.71 -11.62 -13.30
N TYR A 25 0.46 -11.65 -12.83
CA TYR A 25 0.12 -11.40 -11.44
C TYR A 25 0.67 -12.47 -10.50
N ARG A 26 0.53 -13.76 -10.85
CA ARG A 26 1.14 -14.88 -10.12
C ARG A 26 2.66 -14.73 -10.02
N ARG A 27 3.30 -14.24 -11.09
CA ARG A 27 4.75 -13.97 -11.08
C ARG A 27 5.12 -12.88 -10.07
N ILE A 28 4.35 -11.80 -9.97
CA ILE A 28 4.57 -10.75 -8.96
C ILE A 28 4.50 -11.33 -7.55
N LEU A 29 3.49 -12.15 -7.25
CA LEU A 29 3.37 -12.82 -5.95
C LEU A 29 4.52 -13.81 -5.67
N ALA A 30 5.03 -14.49 -6.69
CA ALA A 30 6.18 -15.38 -6.54
C ALA A 30 7.48 -14.59 -6.33
N ASP A 31 7.67 -13.49 -7.07
CA ASP A 31 8.85 -12.63 -6.96
C ASP A 31 8.97 -11.98 -5.58
N THR A 32 7.85 -11.73 -4.88
CA THR A 32 7.91 -11.26 -3.49
C THR A 32 8.57 -12.26 -2.54
N TYR A 33 8.46 -13.57 -2.79
CA TYR A 33 9.19 -14.57 -2.00
C TYR A 33 10.65 -14.78 -2.46
N ARG A 34 10.99 -14.32 -3.67
CA ARG A 34 12.36 -14.40 -4.18
C ARG A 34 13.26 -13.29 -3.61
N ILE A 35 12.66 -12.15 -3.26
CA ILE A 35 13.38 -10.93 -2.90
C ILE A 35 13.30 -10.65 -1.38
N TRP A 36 12.25 -11.12 -0.68
CA TRP A 36 12.06 -10.90 0.75
C TRP A 36 11.87 -12.22 1.51
N ASP A 37 12.21 -12.20 2.81
CA ASP A 37 11.93 -13.31 3.73
C ASP A 37 10.42 -13.55 3.91
N ASP A 38 10.05 -14.72 4.43
CA ASP A 38 8.66 -15.18 4.49
C ASP A 38 7.70 -14.20 5.17
N ILE A 39 8.06 -13.60 6.31
CA ILE A 39 7.17 -12.68 7.04
C ILE A 39 6.84 -11.41 6.24
N PRO A 40 7.82 -10.63 5.75
CA PRO A 40 7.53 -9.49 4.89
C PRO A 40 6.86 -9.93 3.58
N ALA A 41 7.31 -11.02 2.94
CA ALA A 41 6.71 -11.54 1.71
C ALA A 41 5.22 -11.87 1.87
N ASN A 42 4.85 -12.60 2.92
CA ASN A 42 3.45 -12.90 3.25
C ASN A 42 2.61 -11.63 3.42
N SER A 43 3.16 -10.62 4.10
CA SER A 43 2.47 -9.34 4.33
C SER A 43 2.20 -8.61 3.02
N MET A 44 3.18 -8.59 2.10
CA MET A 44 3.01 -7.97 0.79
C MET A 44 1.99 -8.73 -0.06
N VAL A 45 2.14 -10.05 -0.19
CA VAL A 45 1.22 -10.92 -0.96
C VAL A 45 -0.22 -10.72 -0.50
N ASN A 46 -0.47 -10.68 0.81
CA ASN A 46 -1.79 -10.41 1.35
C ASN A 46 -2.32 -9.05 0.88
N SER A 47 -1.54 -7.97 1.03
CA SER A 47 -1.99 -6.65 0.62
C SER A 47 -2.19 -6.50 -0.90
N ILE A 48 -1.39 -7.20 -1.72
CA ILE A 48 -1.54 -7.24 -3.18
C ILE A 48 -2.87 -7.94 -3.54
N MET A 49 -3.17 -9.08 -2.90
CA MET A 49 -4.45 -9.78 -3.08
C MET A 49 -5.65 -8.96 -2.59
N GLU A 50 -5.52 -8.28 -1.44
CA GLU A 50 -6.56 -7.39 -0.93
C GLU A 50 -6.84 -6.21 -1.85
N PHE A 51 -5.81 -5.68 -2.53
CA PHE A 51 -5.97 -4.61 -3.52
C PHE A 51 -6.92 -5.00 -4.64
N LEU A 52 -6.74 -6.18 -5.25
CA LEU A 52 -7.65 -6.66 -6.29
C LEU A 52 -9.10 -6.76 -5.78
N THR A 53 -9.27 -7.30 -4.57
CA THR A 53 -10.59 -7.39 -3.94
C THR A 53 -11.18 -6.01 -3.66
N GLY A 54 -10.35 -5.05 -3.22
CA GLY A 54 -10.73 -3.66 -3.01
C GLY A 54 -11.16 -2.97 -4.31
N CYS A 55 -10.41 -3.14 -5.41
CA CYS A 55 -10.81 -2.62 -6.72
C CYS A 55 -12.11 -3.27 -7.23
N ALA A 56 -12.30 -4.57 -7.00
CA ALA A 56 -13.57 -5.23 -7.29
C ALA A 56 -14.72 -4.62 -6.46
N LEU A 57 -14.47 -4.33 -5.18
CA LEU A 57 -15.44 -3.70 -4.28
C LEU A 57 -15.86 -2.30 -4.80
N GLU A 58 -14.89 -1.45 -5.16
CA GLU A 58 -15.13 -0.10 -5.69
C GLU A 58 -15.81 -0.11 -7.07
N GLY A 59 -15.47 -1.08 -7.91
CA GLY A 59 -16.02 -1.25 -9.26
C GLY A 59 -17.40 -1.92 -9.30
N ASN A 60 -17.93 -2.37 -8.16
CA ASN A 60 -19.22 -3.04 -8.10
C ASN A 60 -20.37 -2.03 -8.15
N ASP A 61 -21.28 -2.18 -9.12
CA ASP A 61 -22.37 -1.23 -9.33
C ASP A 61 -23.34 -1.18 -8.14
N SER A 62 -23.64 -2.33 -7.54
CA SER A 62 -24.49 -2.41 -6.35
C SER A 62 -23.86 -1.68 -5.18
N ILE A 63 -22.55 -1.85 -4.94
CA ILE A 63 -21.84 -1.23 -3.82
C ILE A 63 -21.61 0.26 -4.07
N LYS A 64 -21.23 0.64 -5.28
CA LYS A 64 -21.05 2.03 -5.69
C LYS A 64 -22.35 2.84 -5.56
N SER A 65 -23.50 2.20 -5.75
CA SER A 65 -24.82 2.83 -5.57
C SER A 65 -25.31 2.86 -4.12
N MET A 66 -24.60 2.23 -3.17
CA MET A 66 -24.99 2.25 -1.76
C MET A 66 -24.86 3.66 -1.18
N LYS A 67 -25.93 4.11 -0.50
CA LYS A 67 -25.85 5.31 0.34
C LYS A 67 -25.15 4.96 1.64
N VAL A 68 -23.93 5.45 1.81
CA VAL A 68 -23.19 5.31 3.08
C VAL A 68 -23.95 6.03 4.20
N HIS A 69 -24.32 5.29 5.24
CA HIS A 69 -25.01 5.85 6.39
C HIS A 69 -24.02 6.62 7.29
N ARG A 70 -24.46 7.68 7.97
CA ARG A 70 -23.60 8.51 8.84
C ARG A 70 -22.94 7.74 9.98
N THR A 71 -23.51 6.61 10.39
CA THR A 71 -22.95 5.75 11.45
C THR A 71 -21.90 4.77 10.94
N ALA A 72 -21.69 4.65 9.62
CA ALA A 72 -20.65 3.80 9.03
C ALA A 72 -19.29 4.52 9.03
N THR A 73 -18.87 5.02 10.19
CA THR A 73 -17.70 5.89 10.33
C THR A 73 -16.38 5.21 9.95
N THR A 74 -16.29 3.89 10.06
CA THR A 74 -15.11 3.09 9.73
C THR A 74 -15.06 2.61 8.28
N TRP A 75 -16.15 2.80 7.51
CA TRP A 75 -16.22 2.35 6.12
C TRP A 75 -15.13 2.96 5.23
N PRO A 76 -14.84 4.28 5.30
CA PRO A 76 -13.75 4.87 4.51
C PRO A 76 -12.39 4.24 4.83
N ASP A 77 -12.07 4.05 6.11
CA ASP A 77 -10.80 3.47 6.56
C ASP A 77 -10.67 2.00 6.14
N PHE A 78 -11.75 1.23 6.26
CA PHE A 78 -11.79 -0.16 5.79
C PHE A 78 -11.52 -0.26 4.29
N LEU A 79 -12.19 0.55 3.48
CA LEU A 79 -12.02 0.53 2.02
C LEU A 79 -10.58 0.92 1.65
N ARG A 80 -10.07 1.97 2.29
CA ARG A 80 -8.73 2.48 2.09
C ARG A 80 -7.64 1.50 2.51
N ALA A 81 -7.81 0.78 3.62
CA ALA A 81 -6.87 -0.25 4.03
C ALA A 81 -6.72 -1.36 2.97
N LYS A 82 -7.79 -1.66 2.23
CA LYS A 82 -7.76 -2.64 1.14
C LYS A 82 -7.12 -2.10 -0.13
N THR A 83 -7.49 -0.90 -0.56
CA THR A 83 -7.01 -0.34 -1.83
C THR A 83 -5.66 0.36 -1.71
N GLY A 84 -5.14 0.55 -0.49
CA GLY A 84 -3.92 1.30 -0.25
C GLY A 84 -2.61 0.55 -0.33
N ILE A 85 -2.64 -0.78 -0.27
CA ILE A 85 -1.45 -1.64 -0.42
C ILE A 85 -0.30 -1.25 0.55
N SER A 86 -0.61 -0.68 1.72
CA SER A 86 0.38 -0.09 2.61
C SER A 86 1.49 -1.05 3.06
N PRO A 87 1.25 -2.35 3.34
CA PRO A 87 2.33 -3.29 3.67
C PRO A 87 3.31 -3.47 2.51
N THR A 88 2.84 -3.54 1.27
CA THR A 88 3.73 -3.68 0.10
C THR A 88 4.61 -2.45 -0.06
N TYR A 89 4.05 -1.25 0.04
CA TYR A 89 4.84 -0.03 -0.01
C TYR A 89 5.86 0.04 1.13
N ALA A 90 5.49 -0.36 2.34
CA ALA A 90 6.42 -0.39 3.47
C ALA A 90 7.59 -1.35 3.21
N PHE A 91 7.31 -2.59 2.79
CA PHE A 91 8.36 -3.59 2.61
C PHE A 91 9.21 -3.37 1.35
N MET A 92 8.68 -2.73 0.31
CA MET A 92 9.43 -2.44 -0.92
C MET A 92 10.56 -1.42 -0.79
N VAL A 93 10.66 -0.72 0.34
CA VAL A 93 11.79 0.18 0.62
C VAL A 93 13.02 -0.58 1.12
N PHE A 94 12.84 -1.76 1.72
CA PHE A 94 13.91 -2.53 2.37
C PHE A 94 14.75 -3.50 1.50
N PRO A 95 14.31 -4.06 0.35
CA PRO A 95 15.10 -5.03 -0.41
C PRO A 95 16.31 -4.38 -1.09
N GLN A 96 16.23 -3.08 -1.43
CA GLN A 96 17.37 -2.33 -1.97
C GLN A 96 18.55 -2.37 -0.99
N TYR A 97 18.26 -2.29 0.31
CA TYR A 97 19.29 -2.40 1.35
C TYR A 97 19.94 -3.78 1.38
N LEU A 98 19.15 -4.86 1.24
CA LEU A 98 19.65 -6.25 1.26
C LEU A 98 20.39 -6.64 -0.03
N ALA A 99 20.01 -6.07 -1.17
CA ALA A 99 20.67 -6.29 -2.46
C ALA A 99 21.97 -5.47 -2.63
N GLY A 100 22.39 -4.70 -1.62
CA GLY A 100 23.55 -3.81 -1.71
C GLY A 100 23.31 -2.58 -2.59
N GLU A 101 22.06 -2.29 -2.95
CA GLU A 101 21.71 -1.09 -3.70
C GLU A 101 21.78 0.13 -2.78
N THR A 102 22.89 0.87 -2.91
CA THR A 102 23.17 2.06 -2.11
C THR A 102 22.69 3.35 -2.77
N GLN A 103 22.08 3.28 -3.96
CA GLN A 103 21.66 4.45 -4.74
C GLN A 103 20.22 4.91 -4.43
N ASN A 104 19.84 4.90 -3.16
CA ASN A 104 18.55 5.42 -2.71
C ASN A 104 18.73 6.55 -1.70
N TYR A 105 17.63 7.25 -1.40
CA TYR A 105 17.67 8.42 -0.54
C TYR A 105 18.25 8.11 0.85
N ILE A 106 17.86 6.99 1.46
CA ILE A 106 18.30 6.60 2.81
C ILE A 106 19.79 6.27 2.81
N SER A 107 20.27 5.47 1.87
CA SER A 107 21.68 5.09 1.74
C SER A 107 22.56 6.31 1.43
N ASN A 108 22.17 7.16 0.49
CA ASN A 108 22.91 8.40 0.16
C ASN A 108 22.95 9.35 1.35
N ARG A 109 21.83 9.53 2.06
CA ARG A 109 21.74 10.40 3.23
C ARG A 109 22.56 9.86 4.40
N ALA A 110 22.50 8.56 4.68
CA ALA A 110 23.29 7.90 5.71
C ALA A 110 24.78 8.14 5.45
N PHE A 111 25.22 7.94 4.20
CA PHE A 111 26.59 8.20 3.77
C PHE A 111 27.03 9.65 4.01
N VAL A 112 26.28 10.65 3.53
CA VAL A 112 26.69 12.06 3.67
C VAL A 112 26.59 12.61 5.10
N THR A 113 25.72 12.02 5.92
CA THR A 113 25.53 12.45 7.33
C THR A 113 26.38 11.66 8.33
N GLY A 114 27.09 10.62 7.89
CA GLY A 114 27.84 9.72 8.76
C GLY A 114 26.96 8.93 9.75
N ARG A 115 25.67 8.78 9.45
CA ARG A 115 24.71 8.03 10.27
C ARG A 115 24.52 6.61 9.74
N SER A 116 24.03 5.70 10.59
CA SER A 116 23.59 4.39 10.09
C SER A 116 22.32 4.54 9.24
N GLN A 117 22.07 3.58 8.34
CA GLN A 117 20.82 3.57 7.56
C GLN A 117 19.58 3.44 8.44
N VAL A 118 19.66 2.69 9.55
CA VAL A 118 18.56 2.57 10.52
C VAL A 118 18.27 3.91 11.19
N GLN A 119 19.31 4.62 11.67
CA GLN A 119 19.15 5.96 12.23
C GLN A 119 18.60 6.95 11.20
N THR A 120 19.09 6.86 9.97
CA THR A 120 18.64 7.72 8.87
C THR A 120 17.18 7.44 8.50
N LEU A 121 16.76 6.18 8.50
CA LEU A 121 15.36 5.80 8.28
C LEU A 121 14.47 6.36 9.40
N GLN A 122 14.89 6.22 10.66
CA GLN A 122 14.17 6.79 11.81
C GLN A 122 14.04 8.31 11.68
N ASP A 123 15.14 9.02 11.37
CA ASP A 123 15.12 10.47 11.18
C ASP A 123 14.16 10.89 10.07
N VAL A 124 14.09 10.11 8.99
CA VAL A 124 13.19 10.40 7.86
C VAL A 124 11.74 10.14 8.26
N ALA A 125 11.46 9.05 8.98
CA ALA A 125 10.13 8.76 9.50
C ALA A 125 9.66 9.89 10.44
N ASP A 126 10.49 10.29 11.41
CA ASP A 126 10.20 11.36 12.35
C ASP A 126 9.94 12.68 11.62
N ARG A 127 10.75 12.99 10.59
CA ARG A 127 10.54 14.18 9.75
C ARG A 127 9.23 14.17 8.98
N VAL A 128 8.76 13.01 8.52
CA VAL A 128 7.48 12.88 7.82
C VAL A 128 6.33 13.10 8.81
N VAL A 129 6.42 12.55 10.02
CA VAL A 129 5.45 12.80 11.10
C VAL A 129 5.43 14.28 11.48
N ASP A 130 6.59 14.90 11.66
CA ASP A 130 6.69 16.33 11.97
C ASP A 130 6.19 17.22 10.82
N ALA A 131 6.40 16.82 9.57
CA ALA A 131 5.82 17.50 8.41
C ALA A 131 4.29 17.40 8.44
N HIS A 132 3.74 16.21 8.70
CA HIS A 132 2.30 16.03 8.85
C HIS A 132 1.73 16.91 9.97
N ASN A 133 2.34 16.91 11.15
CA ASN A 133 1.92 17.71 12.29
C ASN A 133 1.92 19.21 11.98
N ARG A 134 2.98 19.72 11.34
CA ARG A 134 3.06 21.13 10.92
C ARG A 134 1.98 21.49 9.90
N ILE A 135 1.73 20.64 8.90
CA ILE A 135 0.66 20.88 7.92
C ILE A 135 -0.70 20.92 8.63
N CYS A 136 -0.96 19.98 9.55
CA CYS A 136 -2.20 19.96 10.33
C CYS A 136 -2.39 21.18 11.24
N GLN A 137 -1.30 21.80 11.71
CA GLN A 137 -1.35 23.05 12.49
C GLN A 137 -1.51 24.30 11.61
N THR A 138 -1.10 24.24 10.35
CA THR A 138 -1.12 25.38 9.42
C THR A 138 -2.45 25.51 8.69
N LEU A 139 -3.04 24.37 8.31
CA LEU A 139 -4.30 24.35 7.58
C LEU A 139 -5.48 24.46 8.56
N GLU A 140 -6.52 25.16 8.13
CA GLU A 140 -7.79 25.26 8.84
C GLU A 140 -8.95 24.86 7.91
N GLY A 141 -10.15 24.72 8.47
CA GLY A 141 -11.38 24.55 7.69
C GLY A 141 -11.36 23.37 6.70
N SER A 142 -11.79 23.63 5.46
CA SER A 142 -11.91 22.63 4.39
C SER A 142 -10.58 22.02 3.99
N GLU A 143 -9.51 22.81 3.99
CA GLU A 143 -8.19 22.45 3.52
C GLU A 143 -7.54 21.43 4.45
N LEU A 144 -7.71 21.62 5.77
CA LEU A 144 -7.28 20.65 6.77
C LEU A 144 -8.02 19.31 6.61
N MET A 145 -9.32 19.37 6.33
CA MET A 145 -10.13 18.17 6.13
C MET A 145 -9.70 17.42 4.87
N THR A 146 -9.48 18.13 3.75
CA THR A 146 -8.95 17.54 2.51
C THR A 146 -7.57 16.92 2.73
N TRP A 147 -6.68 17.61 3.46
CA TRP A 147 -5.35 17.07 3.79
C TRP A 147 -5.43 15.79 4.61
N LYS A 148 -6.28 15.74 5.65
CA LYS A 148 -6.45 14.54 6.48
C LYS A 148 -7.03 13.37 5.68
N VAL A 149 -7.99 13.64 4.79
CA VAL A 149 -8.53 12.63 3.87
C VAL A 149 -7.46 12.14 2.91
N PHE A 150 -6.66 13.04 2.34
CA PHE A 150 -5.53 12.67 1.47
C PHE A 150 -4.50 11.81 2.20
N VAL A 151 -4.09 12.21 3.42
CA VAL A 151 -3.11 11.46 4.21
C VAL A 151 -3.64 10.08 4.59
N GLY A 152 -4.85 9.99 5.15
CA GLY A 152 -5.47 8.68 5.43
C GLY A 152 -5.67 7.86 4.15
N GLY A 153 -5.82 8.55 3.02
CA GLY A 153 -6.01 8.01 1.67
C GLY A 153 -4.75 7.65 0.89
N TYR A 154 -3.55 8.02 1.34
CA TYR A 154 -2.29 7.85 0.60
C TYR A 154 -1.20 7.15 1.42
N LEU A 155 -1.12 7.45 2.72
CA LEU A 155 -0.33 6.70 3.71
C LEU A 155 -1.14 5.53 4.29
#